data_AF-A0A0N4U5H6-F1
#
_entry.id   AF-A0A0N4U5H6-F1
#
_cell.length_a   1.000
_cell.length_b   1.000
_cell.length_c   1.000
_cell.angle_alpha   90.00
_cell.angle_beta   90.00
_cell.angle_gamma   90.00
#
_symmetry.space_group_name_H-M   'P 1'
#
loop_
_entity.id
_entity.type
_entity.pdbx_description
1 polymer ?
#
loop_
_entity_poly.entity_id
_entity_poly.type
_entity_poly.pdbx_seq_one_letter_code
_entity_poly.pdbx_strand_id
1 'polypeptide(L)'
;MKHLILFLFLNAHLGVLDGISKKKRDRTAPIKDEKLCLGSKIFREERDQILSLHNKLRSELAAGKVSTGNGTMPQGSDIRELRWDCKLEKTAQWWADRCLWKHSDVSDRNYKGENLYKVQQTIPIDRSKRI
;
A
#
# COMPACT_ATOMS: atom_id res chain seq x y z
N MET A 1 3.10 21.30 -7.69
CA MET A 1 3.10 19.89 -8.13
C MET A 1 2.98 19.03 -6.88
N LYS A 2 1.97 18.16 -6.76
CA LYS A 2 1.79 17.31 -5.57
C LYS A 2 1.97 15.86 -5.99
N HIS A 3 2.96 15.18 -5.42
CA HIS A 3 3.30 13.80 -5.74
C HIS A 3 2.48 12.86 -4.85
N LEU A 4 1.81 11.89 -5.46
CA LEU A 4 1.16 10.79 -4.75
C LEU A 4 2.05 9.57 -4.92
N ILE A 5 2.84 9.23 -3.88
CA ILE A 5 3.63 8.02 -3.88
C ILE A 5 2.76 6.90 -3.30
N LEU A 6 2.33 6.01 -4.18
CA LEU A 6 1.51 4.86 -3.84
C LEU A 6 2.44 3.66 -3.61
N PHE A 7 2.71 3.28 -2.36
CA PHE A 7 3.51 2.09 -2.08
C PHE A 7 2.69 0.83 -2.30
N LEU A 8 3.06 0.08 -3.33
CA LEU A 8 2.61 -1.28 -3.58
C LEU A 8 3.82 -2.20 -3.50
N PHE A 9 3.85 -3.07 -2.49
CA PHE A 9 4.85 -4.10 -2.43
C PHE A 9 4.34 -5.36 -3.13
N LEU A 10 4.96 -5.69 -4.26
CA LEU A 10 5.23 -7.08 -4.55
C LEU A 10 6.30 -7.55 -3.57
N ASN A 11 5.93 -8.36 -2.59
CA ASN A 11 6.86 -9.31 -1.99
C ASN A 11 6.42 -10.69 -2.45
N ALA A 12 7.11 -11.21 -3.48
CA ALA A 12 7.22 -12.63 -3.71
C ALA A 12 8.49 -13.07 -2.99
N HIS A 13 8.35 -13.77 -1.86
CA HIS A 13 9.48 -14.44 -1.24
C HIS A 13 9.12 -15.89 -0.94
N LEU A 14 9.86 -16.79 -1.60
CA LEU A 14 9.99 -18.22 -1.32
C LEU A 14 10.68 -18.42 0.04
N GLY A 15 10.28 -19.47 0.78
CA GLY A 15 10.92 -19.96 2.02
C GLY A 15 9.93 -19.92 3.21
N VAL A 16 9.24 -21.01 3.61
CA VAL A 16 9.68 -22.28 4.23
C VAL A 16 10.14 -22.08 5.70
N LEU A 17 9.30 -22.60 6.62
CA LEU A 17 9.49 -22.91 8.06
C LEU A 17 9.54 -21.69 9.02
N ASP A 18 8.93 -21.63 10.21
CA ASP A 18 8.35 -22.63 11.11
C ASP A 18 7.18 -22.04 11.92
N GLY A 19 6.38 -22.93 12.52
CA GLY A 19 5.13 -22.63 13.21
C GLY A 19 5.24 -21.61 14.35
N ILE A 20 4.35 -20.62 14.33
CA ILE A 20 3.99 -19.81 15.50
C ILE A 20 2.48 -19.91 15.70
N SER A 21 2.12 -20.49 16.83
CA SER A 21 0.77 -20.60 17.39
C SER A 21 0.03 -19.25 17.34
N LYS A 22 -1.06 -19.18 16.55
CA LYS A 22 -1.94 -18.01 16.53
C LYS A 22 -2.83 -18.01 17.77
N LYS A 23 -2.37 -17.32 18.83
CA LYS A 23 -3.19 -16.96 19.98
C LYS A 23 -4.41 -16.14 19.50
N LYS A 24 -5.61 -16.64 19.82
CA LYS A 24 -6.91 -16.03 19.45
C LYS A 24 -7.02 -14.64 20.10
N ARG A 25 -7.10 -13.58 19.30
CA ARG A 25 -7.21 -12.20 19.78
C ARG A 25 -8.61 -11.99 20.39
N ASP A 26 -8.63 -11.55 21.65
CA ASP A 26 -9.84 -11.17 22.37
C ASP A 26 -10.56 -10.01 21.67
N ARG A 27 -11.89 -10.14 21.49
CA ARG A 27 -12.74 -9.21 20.74
C ARG A 27 -13.32 -8.09 21.61
N THR A 28 -13.00 -8.06 22.91
CA THR A 28 -13.50 -7.05 23.86
C THR A 28 -12.51 -5.95 24.24
N ALA A 29 -11.31 -5.92 23.66
CA ALA A 29 -10.40 -4.79 23.86
C ALA A 29 -10.88 -3.55 23.06
N PRO A 30 -10.87 -2.33 23.65
CA PRO A 30 -11.20 -1.11 22.92
C PRO A 30 -10.28 -0.99 21.71
N ILE A 31 -10.81 -0.51 20.58
CA ILE A 31 -10.06 -0.27 19.35
C ILE A 31 -8.98 0.77 19.66
N LYS A 32 -7.82 0.31 20.14
CA LYS A 32 -6.63 1.14 20.31
C LYS A 32 -6.14 1.48 18.92
N ASP A 33 -6.59 2.62 18.42
CA ASP A 33 -5.88 3.61 17.60
C ASP A 33 -4.72 3.13 16.70
N GLU A 34 -4.84 1.94 16.10
CA GLU A 34 -3.87 1.41 15.13
C GLU A 34 -4.10 2.02 13.73
N LYS A 35 -5.12 2.90 13.61
CA LYS A 35 -5.50 3.59 12.36
C LYS A 35 -5.17 5.09 12.32
N LEU A 36 -4.68 5.72 13.39
CA LEU A 36 -4.25 7.11 13.31
C LEU A 36 -2.75 7.19 13.02
N CYS A 37 -2.39 7.35 11.74
CA CYS A 37 -1.03 7.73 11.38
C CYS A 37 -0.83 9.22 11.71
N LEU A 38 -0.23 9.48 12.88
CA LEU A 38 0.04 10.83 13.39
C LEU A 38 0.84 11.68 12.38
N GLY A 39 0.39 12.91 12.14
CA GLY A 39 1.06 13.86 11.26
C GLY A 39 0.94 13.57 9.76
N SER A 40 0.03 12.67 9.37
CA SER A 40 -0.21 12.36 7.97
C SER A 40 -0.68 13.55 7.13
N LYS A 41 -0.28 13.53 5.85
CA LYS A 41 -0.80 14.45 4.82
C LYS A 41 -1.90 13.85 3.94
N ILE A 42 -2.36 12.62 4.22
CA ILE A 42 -3.50 11.97 3.57
C ILE A 42 -4.57 11.56 4.59
N PHE A 43 -5.82 11.59 4.16
CA PHE A 43 -6.97 11.25 4.98
C PHE A 43 -7.14 9.74 5.16
N ARG A 44 -7.93 9.33 6.14
CA ARG A 44 -8.21 7.90 6.42
C ARG A 44 -8.89 7.23 5.24
N GLU A 45 -9.77 7.96 4.57
CA GLU A 45 -10.54 7.54 3.41
C GLU A 45 -9.59 7.25 2.22
N GLU A 46 -8.59 8.09 1.99
CA GLU A 46 -7.56 7.86 0.97
C GLU A 46 -6.78 6.57 1.27
N ARG A 47 -6.38 6.33 2.52
CA ARG A 47 -5.71 5.08 2.91
C ARG A 47 -6.58 3.86 2.68
N ASP A 48 -7.84 3.93 3.10
CA ASP A 48 -8.80 2.85 2.99
C ASP A 48 -9.08 2.52 1.51
N GLN A 49 -9.19 3.55 0.65
CA GLN A 49 -9.29 3.37 -0.81
C GLN A 49 -8.05 2.69 -1.40
N ILE A 50 -6.86 3.18 -1.06
CA ILE A 50 -5.59 2.63 -1.53
C ILE A 50 -5.47 1.16 -1.12
N LEU A 51 -5.68 0.86 0.16
CA LEU A 51 -5.57 -0.49 0.69
C LEU A 51 -6.61 -1.44 0.07
N SER A 52 -7.86 -0.98 -0.03
CA SER A 52 -8.96 -1.74 -0.61
C SER A 52 -8.69 -2.08 -2.08
N LEU A 53 -8.24 -1.11 -2.87
CA LEU A 53 -7.90 -1.33 -4.28
C LEU A 53 -6.79 -2.38 -4.44
N HIS A 54 -5.73 -2.29 -3.65
CA HIS A 54 -4.64 -3.26 -3.71
C HIS A 54 -5.08 -4.67 -3.31
N ASN A 55 -5.83 -4.80 -2.22
CA ASN A 55 -6.33 -6.09 -1.77
C ASN A 55 -7.34 -6.68 -2.76
N LYS A 56 -8.18 -5.85 -3.41
CA LYS A 56 -9.05 -6.27 -4.50
C LYS A 56 -8.25 -6.85 -5.67
N LEU A 57 -7.27 -6.11 -6.19
CA LEU A 57 -6.44 -6.57 -7.31
C LEU A 57 -5.64 -7.84 -6.95
N ARG A 58 -5.10 -7.92 -5.73
CA ARG A 58 -4.42 -9.13 -5.23
C ARG A 58 -5.36 -10.32 -5.12
N SER A 59 -6.61 -10.10 -4.69
CA SER A 59 -7.63 -11.15 -4.62
C SER A 59 -8.06 -11.62 -6.01
N GLU A 60 -8.22 -10.71 -6.98
CA GLU A 60 -8.54 -11.04 -8.37
C GLU A 60 -7.40 -11.86 -9.00
N LEU A 61 -6.14 -11.47 -8.75
CA LEU A 61 -4.96 -12.23 -9.17
C LEU A 61 -4.91 -13.61 -8.50
N ALA A 62 -5.14 -13.69 -7.19
CA ALA A 62 -5.18 -14.94 -6.45
C ALA A 62 -6.26 -15.89 -6.96
N ALA A 63 -7.37 -15.37 -7.48
CA ALA A 63 -8.45 -16.15 -8.07
C ALA A 63 -8.25 -16.47 -9.57
N GLY A 64 -7.13 -16.06 -10.18
CA GLY A 64 -6.88 -16.25 -11.61
C GLY A 64 -7.87 -15.50 -12.49
N LYS A 65 -8.31 -14.29 -12.09
CA LYS A 65 -9.32 -13.48 -12.80
C LYS A 65 -8.73 -12.29 -13.57
N VAL A 66 -7.42 -12.11 -13.54
CA VAL A 66 -6.74 -10.96 -14.18
C VAL A 66 -6.39 -11.32 -15.61
N SER A 67 -7.04 -10.69 -16.58
CA SER A 67 -6.73 -10.83 -18.00
C SER A 67 -5.62 -9.87 -18.44
N THR A 68 -4.72 -10.37 -19.28
CA THR A 68 -3.62 -9.61 -19.91
C THR A 68 -3.70 -9.75 -21.43
N GLY A 69 -2.84 -9.04 -22.17
CA GLY A 69 -2.73 -9.24 -23.62
C GLY A 69 -2.33 -10.67 -24.03
N ASN A 70 -1.75 -11.45 -23.13
CA ASN A 70 -1.31 -12.83 -23.35
C ASN A 70 -2.25 -13.88 -22.73
N GLY A 71 -3.48 -13.49 -22.37
CA GLY A 71 -4.45 -14.36 -21.71
C GLY A 71 -4.57 -14.09 -20.20
N THR A 72 -5.26 -14.98 -19.50
CA THR A 72 -5.53 -14.84 -18.06
C THR A 72 -4.34 -15.28 -17.23
N MET A 73 -3.97 -14.46 -16.23
CA MET A 73 -2.91 -14.80 -15.27
C MET A 73 -3.30 -16.05 -14.46
N PRO A 74 -2.34 -16.94 -14.14
CA PRO A 74 -2.62 -18.14 -13.38
C PRO A 74 -3.11 -17.82 -11.97
N GLN A 75 -3.87 -18.75 -11.39
CA GLN A 75 -4.28 -18.68 -10.00
C GLN A 75 -3.04 -18.67 -9.08
N GLY A 76 -3.04 -17.77 -8.09
CA GLY A 76 -1.98 -17.70 -7.08
C GLY A 76 -2.38 -18.36 -5.76
N SER A 77 -1.42 -19.01 -5.10
CA SER A 77 -1.53 -19.46 -3.71
C SER A 77 -0.67 -18.59 -2.78
N ASP A 78 -1.03 -18.54 -1.49
CA ASP A 78 -0.38 -17.69 -0.45
C ASP A 78 -0.25 -16.19 -0.81
N ILE A 79 -1.16 -15.64 -1.62
CA ILE A 79 -1.24 -14.19 -1.86
C ILE A 79 -1.83 -13.51 -0.63
N ARG A 80 -0.95 -12.92 0.20
CA ARG A 80 -1.33 -12.30 1.48
C ARG A 80 -2.10 -11.00 1.29
N GLU A 81 -3.12 -10.81 2.12
CA GLU A 81 -3.81 -9.52 2.27
C GLU A 81 -2.85 -8.49 2.88
N LEU A 82 -2.81 -7.30 2.29
CA LEU A 82 -2.02 -6.19 2.81
C LEU A 82 -2.72 -5.52 3.98
N ARG A 83 -1.92 -4.91 4.85
CA ARG A 83 -2.37 -4.01 5.91
C ARG A 83 -1.68 -2.68 5.76
N TRP A 84 -2.34 -1.63 6.20
CA TRP A 84 -1.73 -0.31 6.25
C TRP A 84 -0.62 -0.25 7.30
N ASP A 85 0.50 0.39 6.99
CA ASP A 85 1.61 0.62 7.91
C ASP A 85 1.98 2.11 7.89
N CYS A 86 1.74 2.79 9.02
CA CYS A 86 2.02 4.22 9.17
C CYS A 86 3.51 4.57 9.02
N LYS A 87 4.44 3.64 9.28
CA LYS A 87 5.89 3.87 9.06
C LYS A 87 6.21 3.89 7.58
N LEU A 88 5.59 3.01 6.79
CA LEU A 88 5.72 3.03 5.33
C LEU A 88 5.10 4.30 4.75
N GLU A 89 3.93 4.73 5.23
CA GLU A 89 3.33 6.01 4.85
C GLU A 89 4.24 7.21 5.19
N LYS A 90 4.86 7.23 6.37
CA LYS A 90 5.76 8.31 6.75
C LYS A 90 6.99 8.37 5.83
N THR A 91 7.57 7.21 5.51
CA THR A 91 8.69 7.09 4.56
C THR A 91 8.27 7.57 3.16
N ALA A 92 7.07 7.17 2.73
CA ALA A 92 6.46 7.60 1.49
C ALA A 92 6.33 9.10 1.39
N GLN A 93 5.73 9.70 2.41
CA GLN A 93 5.47 11.12 2.46
C GLN A 93 6.77 11.92 2.51
N TRP A 94 7.76 11.44 3.27
CA TRP A 94 9.09 12.05 3.34
C TRP A 94 9.76 12.09 1.96
N TRP A 95 9.66 11.04 1.15
CA TRP A 95 10.18 11.07 -0.21
C TRP A 95 9.35 11.97 -1.14
N ALA A 96 8.02 11.88 -1.06
CA ALA A 96 7.09 12.67 -1.87
C ALA A 96 7.28 14.19 -1.67
N ASP A 97 7.61 14.60 -0.45
CA ASP A 97 7.83 16.01 -0.08
C ASP A 97 9.01 16.65 -0.82
N ARG A 98 9.98 15.86 -1.31
CA ARG A 98 11.13 16.37 -2.07
C ARG A 98 10.77 16.80 -3.49
N CYS A 99 9.61 16.38 -3.98
CA CYS A 99 9.15 16.66 -5.34
C CYS A 99 10.11 16.22 -6.45
N LEU A 100 10.82 15.10 -6.25
CA LEU A 100 11.74 14.52 -7.24
C LEU A 100 11.07 13.34 -7.95
N TRP A 101 11.08 13.35 -9.29
CA TRP A 101 10.58 12.22 -10.10
C TRP A 101 11.67 11.17 -10.32
N LYS A 102 12.09 10.52 -9.23
CA LYS A 102 13.01 9.38 -9.26
C LYS A 102 12.78 8.50 -8.03
N HIS A 103 13.22 7.25 -8.09
CA HIS A 103 13.20 6.37 -6.93
C HIS A 103 14.08 6.91 -5.80
N SER A 104 13.67 6.64 -4.56
CA SER A 104 14.51 6.86 -3.39
C SER A 104 15.64 5.85 -3.33
N ASP A 105 16.74 6.26 -2.70
CA ASP A 105 17.85 5.36 -2.43
C ASP A 105 17.38 4.22 -1.52
N VAL A 106 17.89 3.02 -1.76
CA VAL A 106 17.43 1.81 -1.04
C VAL A 106 17.64 1.94 0.48
N SER A 107 18.67 2.67 0.89
CA SER A 107 18.95 3.02 2.28
C SER A 107 17.85 3.88 2.91
N ASP A 108 17.31 4.86 2.18
CA ASP A 108 16.32 5.82 2.69
C ASP A 108 14.99 5.13 3.01
N ARG A 109 14.68 4.06 2.29
CA ARG A 109 13.47 3.25 2.48
C ARG A 109 13.73 1.93 3.19
N ASN A 110 14.90 1.71 3.79
CA ASN A 110 15.21 0.47 4.53
C ASN A 110 14.86 -0.81 3.73
N TYR A 111 15.35 -0.89 2.50
CA TYR A 111 15.19 -2.04 1.58
C TYR A 111 13.75 -2.38 1.20
N LYS A 112 12.86 -1.41 1.33
CA LYS A 112 11.47 -1.55 0.95
C LYS A 112 11.29 -1.31 -0.56
N GLY A 113 10.41 -2.07 -1.23
CA GLY A 113 9.90 -1.76 -2.57
C GLY A 113 9.24 -0.37 -2.64
N GLU A 114 9.16 0.19 -3.84
CA GLU A 114 8.61 1.52 -4.07
C GLU A 114 7.97 1.56 -5.46
N ASN A 115 6.77 2.13 -5.52
CA ASN A 115 6.11 2.49 -6.78
C ASN A 115 5.90 4.00 -6.79
N LEU A 116 6.10 4.63 -7.95
CA LEU A 116 5.93 6.06 -8.14
C LEU A 116 4.85 6.33 -9.17
N TYR A 117 4.05 7.36 -8.94
CA TYR A 117 3.11 7.89 -9.92
C TYR A 117 3.16 9.43 -9.93
N LYS A 118 3.10 10.02 -11.11
CA LYS A 118 2.92 11.46 -11.29
C LYS A 118 1.82 11.69 -12.31
N VAL A 119 1.06 12.75 -12.08
CA VAL A 119 0.14 13.31 -13.05
C VAL A 119 0.53 14.76 -13.27
N GLN A 120 0.56 15.16 -14.54
CA GLN A 120 0.64 16.58 -14.89
C GLN A 120 -0.80 17.08 -14.98
N GLN A 121 -1.16 18.03 -14.12
CA GLN A 121 -2.48 18.65 -14.12
C GLN A 121 -2.31 20.16 -14.02
N THR A 122 -3.13 20.89 -14.78
CA THR A 122 -3.22 22.35 -14.72
C THR A 122 -4.12 22.83 -13.59
N ILE A 123 -5.02 21.97 -13.10
CA ILE A 123 -5.98 22.28 -12.04
C ILE A 123 -5.41 21.86 -10.67
N PRO A 124 -5.42 22.74 -9.65
CA PRO A 124 -5.05 22.36 -8.30
C PRO A 124 -5.90 21.21 -7.76
N ILE A 125 -5.25 20.24 -7.12
CA ILE A 125 -5.91 19.14 -6.42
C ILE A 125 -6.66 19.72 -5.22
N ASP A 126 -7.98 19.95 -5.37
CA ASP A 126 -8.87 20.36 -4.30
C ASP A 126 -9.16 19.17 -3.37
N ARG A 127 -8.50 19.14 -2.23
CA ARG A 127 -8.66 18.08 -1.23
C ARG A 127 -9.90 18.26 -0.35
N SER A 128 -10.63 19.39 -0.48
CA SER A 128 -11.83 19.67 0.29
C SER A 128 -13.12 19.08 -0.30
N LYS A 129 -13.12 18.73 -1.60
CA LYS A 129 -14.32 18.29 -2.35
C LYS A 129 -14.34 16.79 -2.69
N ARG A 130 -13.88 15.90 -1.82
CA ARG A 130 -13.74 14.47 -2.18
C ARG A 130 -14.50 13.48 -1.30
N ILE A 131 -15.38 12.76 -2.03
CA ILE A 131 -16.43 11.76 -1.73
C ILE A 131 -17.67 12.34 -1.04
#